data_AF-A0AAN8JXE8-F1
#
_entry.id   AF-A0AAN8JXE8-F1
#
_cell.length_a   1.000
_cell.length_b   1.000
_cell.length_c   1.000
_cell.angle_alpha   90.00
_cell.angle_beta   90.00
_cell.angle_gamma   90.00
#
_symmetry.space_group_name_H-M   'P 1'
#
loop_
_entity.id
_entity.type
_entity.pdbx_description
1 polymer ?
#
loop_
_entity_poly.entity_id
_entity_poly.type
_entity_poly.pdbx_seq_one_letter_code
_entity_poly.pdbx_strand_id
1 'polypeptide(L)'
;MISKFTAMTFCCMAMAIIFVLGTQGEISITSEPEKITKHSLFTLTCYIGKLTDEVRWICKGITRFSCASPYSAGLCLINTKGLLQNYSSPTYDINTTAGLSTVDIYMDDNDLGGLWTCQHGSDSSTYNVSYVDFDRRASITSFTSSPSSSNINVGTTITFTCTVSSTTLLPVNVSISSEKREGNLTYVINSSSRTFTVSTVAQCIDYRFYCRAYNGYGTVASTTLYKHVKCPVKLLHDKTNTTVNATVGSSGVFYAYYSGYPGSSYTWYRRLSDDEVEMSSYRTNWSLNYGCRYIRLQIVNVRLQDAGQYSVHINASGKVFIVRFKLNVNPVPISNSVTEEQLSDIQPFISAAGFGIGIAVGVIITLLVQGVVLLVSRILKSRDDKDKGVKPKRL
;
A
#
# COMPACT_ATOMS: atom_id res chain seq x y z
N MET A 1 33.78 69.79 2.25
CA MET A 1 32.75 69.95 3.29
C MET A 1 31.46 70.29 2.56
N ILE A 2 30.51 69.35 2.49
CA ILE A 2 29.05 69.47 2.27
C ILE A 2 28.53 68.08 1.86
N SER A 3 27.41 67.74 2.47
CA SER A 3 26.88 66.43 2.80
C SER A 3 26.10 65.74 1.68
N LYS A 4 26.08 64.40 1.79
CA LYS A 4 25.19 63.45 1.13
C LYS A 4 23.71 63.85 1.28
N PHE A 5 22.94 63.72 0.19
CA PHE A 5 21.50 63.46 0.24
C PHE A 5 21.19 62.19 -0.54
N THR A 6 20.57 61.25 0.18
CA THR A 6 20.19 59.91 -0.25
C THR A 6 18.94 59.99 -1.12
N ALA A 7 19.01 59.48 -2.36
CA ALA A 7 17.83 59.32 -3.21
C ALA A 7 17.04 58.09 -2.74
N MET A 8 15.84 58.34 -2.19
CA MET A 8 14.86 57.33 -1.83
C MET A 8 13.96 57.11 -3.06
N THR A 9 14.21 56.03 -3.80
CA THR A 9 13.41 55.65 -4.97
C THR A 9 12.07 55.10 -4.50
N PHE A 10 11.05 55.96 -4.43
CA PHE A 10 9.65 55.54 -4.35
C PHE A 10 9.25 54.94 -5.70
N CYS A 11 9.11 53.62 -5.75
CA CYS A 11 8.51 52.91 -6.88
C CYS A 11 7.00 53.15 -6.84
N CYS A 12 6.56 54.22 -7.51
CA CYS A 12 5.15 54.49 -7.75
C CYS A 12 4.68 53.51 -8.83
N MET A 13 3.93 52.47 -8.42
CA MET A 13 3.21 51.61 -9.35
C MET A 13 2.17 52.50 -10.05
N ALA A 14 2.42 52.83 -11.32
CA ALA A 14 1.47 53.53 -12.16
C ALA A 14 0.23 52.63 -12.33
N MET A 15 -0.81 52.93 -11.57
CA MET A 15 -2.16 52.43 -11.82
C MET A 15 -2.60 53.06 -13.15
N ALA A 16 -2.60 52.26 -14.21
CA ALA A 16 -3.17 52.65 -15.48
C ALA A 16 -4.69 52.72 -15.31
N ILE A 17 -5.20 53.87 -14.88
CA ILE A 17 -6.62 54.19 -14.94
C ILE A 17 -6.93 54.35 -16.43
N ILE A 18 -7.48 53.30 -17.04
CA ILE A 18 -8.11 53.39 -18.35
C ILE A 18 -9.36 54.23 -18.16
N PHE A 19 -9.25 55.54 -18.42
CA PHE A 19 -10.40 56.39 -18.64
C PHE A 19 -11.07 55.92 -19.93
N VAL A 20 -12.05 55.03 -19.81
CA VAL A 20 -13.07 54.88 -20.84
C VAL A 20 -13.86 56.19 -20.79
N LEU A 21 -13.52 57.11 -21.68
CA LEU A 21 -14.35 58.27 -21.98
C LEU A 21 -15.63 57.74 -22.62
N GLY A 22 -16.59 57.34 -21.78
CA GLY A 22 -17.93 57.01 -22.21
C GLY A 22 -18.52 58.23 -22.90
N THR A 23 -18.78 58.09 -24.19
CA THR A 23 -19.75 58.94 -24.90
C THR A 23 -21.03 58.94 -24.07
N GLN A 24 -21.49 60.11 -23.64
CA GLN A 24 -22.72 60.24 -22.84
C GLN A 24 -23.86 59.51 -23.56
N GLY A 25 -24.28 58.36 -23.02
CA GLY A 25 -25.48 57.65 -23.48
C GLY A 25 -25.40 56.13 -23.53
N GLU A 26 -24.22 55.50 -23.55
CA GLU A 26 -24.14 54.02 -23.69
C GLU A 26 -23.84 53.30 -22.37
N ILE A 27 -24.69 52.32 -22.05
CA ILE A 27 -24.48 51.41 -20.92
C ILE A 27 -23.22 50.56 -21.15
N SER A 28 -22.35 50.47 -20.16
CA SER A 28 -21.10 49.69 -20.25
C SER A 28 -20.75 48.99 -18.95
N ILE A 29 -20.02 47.87 -19.04
CA ILE A 29 -19.54 47.10 -17.89
C ILE A 29 -18.02 47.06 -17.88
N THR A 30 -17.42 47.31 -16.72
CA THR A 30 -16.01 47.06 -16.46
C THR A 30 -15.84 46.09 -15.30
N SER A 31 -14.64 45.51 -15.17
CA SER A 31 -14.26 44.70 -14.01
C SER A 31 -13.05 45.28 -13.30
N GLU A 32 -13.04 45.16 -11.98
CA GLU A 32 -11.86 45.46 -11.15
C GLU A 32 -11.57 44.28 -10.21
N PRO A 33 -10.38 43.65 -10.29
CA PRO A 33 -9.32 43.88 -11.29
C PRO A 33 -9.72 43.47 -12.72
N GLU A 34 -9.02 44.01 -13.73
CA GLU A 34 -9.22 43.66 -15.15
C GLU A 34 -8.93 42.16 -15.43
N LYS A 35 -7.96 41.58 -14.70
CA LYS A 35 -7.64 40.14 -14.77
C LYS A 35 -8.19 39.43 -13.54
N ILE A 36 -9.15 38.54 -13.76
CA ILE A 36 -9.82 37.82 -12.69
C ILE A 36 -9.10 36.49 -12.41
N THR A 37 -8.94 36.15 -11.13
CA THR A 37 -8.31 34.90 -10.69
C THR A 37 -9.27 34.05 -9.87
N LYS A 38 -9.07 32.73 -9.89
CA LYS A 38 -9.87 31.81 -9.07
C LYS A 38 -9.60 32.04 -7.58
N HIS A 39 -10.63 31.92 -6.74
CA HIS A 39 -10.65 32.20 -5.30
C HIS A 39 -10.36 33.67 -4.93
N SER A 40 -10.77 34.62 -5.77
CA SER A 40 -10.61 36.06 -5.52
C SER A 40 -11.92 36.81 -5.62
N LEU A 41 -11.99 37.95 -4.90
CA LEU A 41 -13.09 38.91 -5.02
C LEU A 41 -12.81 39.83 -6.21
N PHE A 42 -13.82 40.09 -7.02
CA PHE A 42 -13.78 41.11 -8.07
C PHE A 42 -15.13 41.83 -8.13
N THR A 43 -15.11 43.04 -8.65
CA THR A 43 -16.30 43.89 -8.79
C THR A 43 -16.58 44.09 -10.27
N LEU A 44 -17.83 43.87 -10.68
CA LEU A 44 -18.32 44.37 -11.96
C LEU A 44 -19.04 45.69 -11.73
N THR A 45 -18.68 46.71 -12.50
CA THR A 45 -19.30 48.03 -12.43
C THR A 45 -20.03 48.29 -13.73
N CYS A 46 -21.32 48.57 -13.62
CA CYS A 46 -22.17 48.95 -14.73
C CYS A 46 -22.41 50.46 -14.71
N TYR A 47 -21.97 51.15 -15.77
CA TYR A 47 -22.16 52.58 -15.97
C TYR A 47 -23.42 52.83 -16.79
N ILE A 48 -24.38 53.53 -16.20
CA ILE A 48 -25.71 53.76 -16.78
C ILE A 48 -25.94 55.26 -17.08
N GLY A 49 -25.15 56.14 -16.47
CA GLY A 49 -25.21 57.59 -16.67
C GLY A 49 -26.38 58.23 -15.92
N LYS A 50 -27.63 57.91 -16.30
CA LYS A 50 -28.84 58.40 -15.61
C LYS A 50 -29.79 57.26 -15.24
N LEU A 51 -29.91 57.02 -13.94
CA LEU A 51 -30.74 55.95 -13.39
C LEU A 51 -32.22 56.37 -13.32
N THR A 52 -32.99 56.10 -14.39
CA THR A 52 -34.43 56.41 -14.47
C THR A 52 -35.36 55.19 -14.52
N ASP A 53 -34.82 54.02 -14.84
CA ASP A 53 -35.57 52.76 -15.06
C ASP A 53 -35.00 51.59 -14.24
N GLU A 54 -35.63 50.43 -14.25
CA GLU A 54 -35.19 49.23 -13.54
C GLU A 54 -33.77 48.79 -13.95
N VAL A 55 -32.92 48.49 -12.96
CA VAL A 55 -31.58 47.91 -13.15
C VAL A 55 -31.64 46.41 -12.88
N ARG A 56 -31.06 45.59 -13.78
CA ARG A 56 -30.93 44.14 -13.58
C ARG A 56 -29.52 43.65 -13.83
N TRP A 57 -29.05 42.74 -12.97
CA TRP A 57 -27.88 41.90 -13.24
C TRP A 57 -28.33 40.49 -13.58
N ILE A 58 -27.93 40.03 -14.77
CA ILE A 58 -28.29 38.72 -15.32
C ILE A 58 -27.00 37.93 -15.52
N CYS A 59 -26.92 36.73 -14.98
CA CYS A 59 -25.77 35.83 -15.15
C CYS A 59 -26.28 34.51 -15.76
N LYS A 60 -25.73 34.12 -16.91
CA LYS A 60 -26.15 32.91 -17.65
C LYS A 60 -27.68 32.83 -17.88
N GLY A 61 -28.30 33.97 -18.19
CA GLY A 61 -29.75 34.07 -18.42
C GLY A 61 -30.63 34.06 -17.16
N ILE A 62 -30.04 33.97 -15.95
CA ILE A 62 -30.77 34.07 -14.69
C ILE A 62 -30.63 35.49 -14.14
N THR A 63 -31.74 36.19 -13.94
CA THR A 63 -31.75 37.48 -13.23
C THR A 63 -31.38 37.24 -11.76
N ARG A 64 -30.21 37.74 -11.37
CA ARG A 64 -29.62 37.61 -10.03
C ARG A 64 -29.98 38.77 -9.12
N PHE A 65 -30.09 39.96 -9.70
CA PHE A 65 -30.51 41.17 -9.01
C PHE A 65 -31.42 41.99 -9.91
N SER A 66 -32.43 42.61 -9.32
CA SER A 66 -33.34 43.55 -9.98
C SER A 66 -33.72 44.65 -8.98
N CYS A 67 -33.70 45.91 -9.41
CA CYS A 67 -34.19 47.01 -8.58
C CYS A 67 -34.80 48.13 -9.42
N ALA A 68 -36.04 48.51 -9.09
CA ALA A 68 -36.78 49.57 -9.77
C ALA A 68 -36.55 50.95 -9.11
N SER A 69 -36.65 52.01 -9.91
CA SER A 69 -36.67 53.39 -9.41
C SER A 69 -38.01 53.68 -8.69
N PRO A 70 -38.02 54.41 -7.56
CA PRO A 70 -36.88 55.01 -6.85
C PRO A 70 -36.13 53.95 -6.03
N TYR A 71 -34.82 53.78 -6.26
CA TYR A 71 -33.96 52.69 -5.77
C TYR A 71 -33.72 52.67 -4.24
N SER A 72 -34.71 53.07 -3.44
CA SER A 72 -34.69 53.00 -1.99
C SER A 72 -34.51 51.56 -1.52
N ALA A 73 -33.65 51.37 -0.52
CA ALA A 73 -33.39 50.09 0.13
C ALA A 73 -34.68 49.51 0.70
N GLY A 74 -35.27 48.53 0.00
CA GLY A 74 -36.52 47.87 0.39
C GLY A 74 -37.30 47.19 -0.74
N LEU A 75 -37.01 47.50 -2.01
CA LEU A 75 -37.71 46.94 -3.18
C LEU A 75 -36.81 46.13 -4.14
N CYS A 76 -35.50 46.04 -3.89
CA CYS A 76 -34.61 45.27 -4.73
C CYS A 76 -34.77 43.77 -4.47
N LEU A 77 -34.85 42.97 -5.54
CA LEU A 77 -34.98 41.52 -5.50
C LEU A 77 -33.62 40.86 -5.75
N ILE A 78 -33.18 40.01 -4.82
CA ILE A 78 -31.96 39.19 -4.95
C ILE A 78 -32.37 37.72 -5.13
N ASN A 79 -31.91 37.11 -6.23
CA ASN A 79 -32.18 35.71 -6.55
C ASN A 79 -30.96 34.83 -6.25
N THR A 80 -31.04 34.10 -5.14
CA THR A 80 -30.00 33.17 -4.67
C THR A 80 -30.15 31.75 -5.22
N LYS A 81 -31.15 31.48 -6.08
CA LYS A 81 -31.41 30.13 -6.61
C LYS A 81 -30.23 29.62 -7.43
N GLY A 82 -29.72 28.42 -7.13
CA GLY A 82 -28.59 27.82 -7.83
C GLY A 82 -27.22 28.37 -7.43
N LEU A 83 -27.14 29.22 -6.39
CA LEU A 83 -25.90 29.45 -5.65
C LEU A 83 -25.71 28.32 -4.65
N LEU A 84 -24.48 27.82 -4.49
CA LEU A 84 -24.19 26.80 -3.48
C LEU A 84 -24.29 27.44 -2.07
N GLN A 85 -25.01 26.78 -1.16
CA GLN A 85 -25.33 27.31 0.18
C GLN A 85 -24.10 27.58 1.07
N ASN A 86 -22.92 27.08 0.71
CA ASN A 86 -21.70 27.19 1.51
C ASN A 86 -20.79 28.38 1.13
N TYR A 87 -21.24 29.26 0.24
CA TYR A 87 -20.40 30.31 -0.33
C TYR A 87 -21.03 31.70 -0.23
N SER A 88 -20.18 32.72 -0.17
CA SER A 88 -20.57 34.12 -0.07
C SER A 88 -21.43 34.49 -1.28
N SER A 89 -22.69 34.84 -1.02
CA SER A 89 -23.57 35.35 -2.08
C SER A 89 -23.04 36.67 -2.63
N PRO A 90 -23.19 36.94 -3.94
CA PRO A 90 -22.81 38.22 -4.51
C PRO A 90 -23.50 39.38 -3.79
N THR A 91 -22.78 40.48 -3.61
CA THR A 91 -23.31 41.71 -2.99
C THR A 91 -23.57 42.73 -4.07
N TYR A 92 -24.70 43.42 -4.01
CA TYR A 92 -25.15 44.37 -5.03
C TYR A 92 -25.30 45.76 -4.43
N ASP A 93 -24.87 46.78 -5.16
CA ASP A 93 -25.05 48.18 -4.78
C ASP A 93 -25.49 49.04 -5.96
N ILE A 94 -26.20 50.13 -5.66
CA ILE A 94 -26.64 51.15 -6.63
C ILE A 94 -26.27 52.52 -6.10
N ASN A 95 -25.42 53.22 -6.83
CA ASN A 95 -25.08 54.61 -6.57
C ASN A 95 -25.86 55.52 -7.52
N THR A 96 -26.98 56.04 -7.04
CA THR A 96 -27.89 56.91 -7.81
C THR A 96 -27.26 58.23 -8.21
N THR A 97 -26.31 58.74 -7.41
CA THR A 97 -25.64 60.02 -7.66
C THR A 97 -24.60 59.90 -8.78
N ALA A 98 -23.89 58.77 -8.83
CA ALA A 98 -22.87 58.51 -9.84
C ALA A 98 -23.40 57.76 -11.07
N GLY A 99 -24.67 57.35 -11.07
CA GLY A 99 -25.29 56.68 -12.22
C GLY A 99 -24.72 55.28 -12.48
N LEU A 100 -24.39 54.54 -11.42
CA LEU A 100 -23.74 53.23 -11.51
C LEU A 100 -24.36 52.19 -10.60
N SER A 101 -24.27 50.92 -11.01
CA SER A 101 -24.58 49.75 -10.18
C SER A 101 -23.39 48.81 -10.17
N THR A 102 -23.11 48.19 -9.03
CA THR A 102 -22.00 47.26 -8.85
C THR A 102 -22.48 45.91 -8.35
N VAL A 103 -21.71 44.87 -8.70
CA VAL A 103 -21.83 43.54 -8.09
C VAL A 103 -20.45 43.03 -7.69
N ASP A 104 -20.31 42.71 -6.41
CA ASP A 104 -19.12 42.08 -5.83
C ASP A 104 -19.29 40.57 -5.87
N ILE A 105 -18.38 39.89 -6.55
CA ILE A 105 -18.44 38.46 -6.82
C ILE A 105 -17.18 37.80 -6.27
N TYR A 106 -17.36 36.81 -5.40
CA TYR A 106 -16.28 35.92 -5.01
C TYR A 106 -16.19 34.78 -6.01
N MET A 107 -15.12 34.75 -6.80
CA MET A 107 -14.89 33.68 -7.76
C MET A 107 -14.40 32.43 -7.06
N ASP A 108 -15.19 31.38 -7.02
CA ASP A 108 -14.83 30.08 -6.46
C ASP A 108 -15.00 28.97 -7.51
N ASP A 109 -15.06 27.70 -7.10
CA ASP A 109 -15.39 26.56 -7.98
C ASP A 109 -16.83 26.61 -8.52
N ASN A 110 -17.65 27.57 -8.08
CA ASN A 110 -19.06 27.65 -8.41
C ASN A 110 -19.25 28.59 -9.59
N ASP A 111 -19.45 28.02 -10.78
CA ASP A 111 -20.31 28.42 -11.91
C ASP A 111 -20.75 29.89 -12.15
N LEU A 112 -20.14 30.91 -11.55
CA LEU A 112 -20.42 32.34 -11.73
C LEU A 112 -19.50 32.99 -12.76
N GLY A 113 -18.56 32.22 -13.33
CA GLY A 113 -17.88 32.57 -14.57
C GLY A 113 -18.83 32.51 -15.77
N GLY A 114 -18.51 33.25 -16.84
CA GLY A 114 -19.32 33.33 -18.06
C GLY A 114 -19.96 34.69 -18.28
N LEU A 115 -21.00 34.73 -19.12
CA LEU A 115 -21.61 36.00 -19.56
C LEU A 115 -22.48 36.63 -18.47
N TRP A 116 -22.08 37.83 -18.06
CA TRP A 116 -22.85 38.75 -17.23
C TRP A 116 -23.45 39.85 -18.09
N THR A 117 -24.70 40.20 -17.81
CA THR A 117 -25.43 41.28 -18.48
C THR A 117 -25.93 42.24 -17.44
N CYS A 118 -25.64 43.52 -17.63
CA CYS A 118 -26.28 44.62 -16.92
C CYS A 118 -27.33 45.21 -17.86
N GLN A 119 -28.56 45.30 -17.39
CA GLN A 119 -29.68 45.83 -18.14
C GLN A 119 -30.27 47.04 -17.40
N HIS A 120 -30.59 48.09 -18.14
CA HIS A 120 -31.31 49.27 -17.67
C HIS A 120 -32.40 49.63 -18.67
N GLY A 121 -33.67 49.38 -18.32
CA GLY A 121 -34.78 49.52 -19.27
C GLY A 121 -34.58 48.66 -20.54
N SER A 122 -34.57 49.31 -21.72
CA SER A 122 -34.29 48.67 -23.01
C SER A 122 -32.80 48.46 -23.29
N ASP A 123 -31.93 49.15 -22.57
CA ASP A 123 -30.50 49.16 -22.84
C ASP A 123 -29.81 48.06 -22.05
N SER A 124 -28.80 47.43 -22.66
CA SER A 124 -28.02 46.40 -21.97
C SER A 124 -26.58 46.37 -22.45
N SER A 125 -25.70 45.96 -21.55
CA SER A 125 -24.29 45.68 -21.84
C SER A 125 -23.91 44.33 -21.28
N THR A 126 -22.92 43.69 -21.89
CA THR A 126 -22.47 42.35 -21.50
C THR A 126 -20.98 42.31 -21.23
N TYR A 127 -20.57 41.54 -20.23
CA TYR A 127 -19.19 41.29 -19.86
C TYR A 127 -18.97 39.79 -19.67
N ASN A 128 -18.00 39.21 -20.37
CA ASN A 128 -17.68 37.80 -20.23
C ASN A 128 -16.60 37.60 -19.16
N VAL A 129 -17.01 37.10 -18.00
CA VAL A 129 -16.12 36.80 -16.88
C VAL A 129 -15.34 35.53 -17.18
N SER A 130 -14.04 35.67 -17.46
CA SER A 130 -13.09 34.57 -17.62
C SER A 130 -11.96 34.70 -16.59
N TYR A 131 -11.34 33.59 -16.19
CA TYR A 131 -10.34 33.59 -15.12
C TYR A 131 -9.10 32.79 -15.48
N VAL A 132 -7.98 33.19 -14.86
CA VAL A 132 -6.71 32.48 -14.95
C VAL A 132 -6.50 31.66 -13.67
N ASP A 133 -6.35 30.34 -13.83
CA ASP A 133 -5.91 29.45 -12.76
C ASP A 133 -4.37 29.52 -12.68
N PHE A 134 -3.85 30.39 -11.82
CA PHE A 134 -2.45 30.25 -11.41
C PHE A 134 -2.39 29.03 -10.51
N ASP A 135 -1.74 27.95 -10.97
CA ASP A 135 -1.54 26.77 -10.15
C ASP A 135 -0.68 27.14 -8.92
N ARG A 136 -1.36 27.52 -7.84
CA ARG A 136 -0.79 27.89 -6.55
C ARG A 136 -0.39 26.65 -5.75
N ARG A 137 -0.54 25.44 -6.29
CA ARG A 137 -0.23 24.20 -5.56
C ARG A 137 1.27 23.99 -5.48
N ALA A 138 1.72 23.45 -4.36
CA ALA A 138 3.05 22.89 -4.27
C ALA A 138 3.13 21.65 -5.17
N SER A 139 4.22 21.50 -5.92
CA SER A 139 4.47 20.31 -6.74
C SER A 139 5.83 19.71 -6.41
N ILE A 140 5.91 18.39 -6.34
CA ILE A 140 7.16 17.69 -6.11
C ILE A 140 7.86 17.51 -7.45
N THR A 141 8.98 18.21 -7.64
CA THR A 141 9.74 18.16 -8.90
C THR A 141 10.66 16.96 -8.96
N SER A 142 11.19 16.52 -7.81
CA SER A 142 11.98 15.30 -7.74
C SER A 142 11.86 14.64 -6.37
N PHE A 143 11.87 13.31 -6.36
CA PHE A 143 12.07 12.52 -5.16
C PHE A 143 13.03 11.39 -5.47
N THR A 144 14.23 11.47 -4.91
CA THR A 144 15.35 10.57 -5.22
C THR A 144 15.95 10.00 -3.94
N SER A 145 16.86 9.04 -4.12
CA SER A 145 17.58 8.42 -3.01
C SER A 145 19.02 8.11 -3.40
N SER A 146 19.91 8.19 -2.42
CA SER A 146 21.30 7.76 -2.50
C SER A 146 21.53 6.68 -1.43
N PRO A 147 21.96 5.46 -1.81
CA PRO A 147 22.19 4.99 -3.18
C PRO A 147 20.89 4.89 -4.00
N SER A 148 20.99 5.05 -5.32
CA SER A 148 19.84 5.00 -6.24
C SER A 148 19.26 3.59 -6.42
N SER A 149 20.10 2.55 -6.25
CA SER A 149 19.71 1.15 -6.35
C SER A 149 18.45 0.83 -5.53
N SER A 150 17.49 0.14 -6.13
CA SER A 150 16.29 -0.36 -5.45
C SER A 150 16.63 -1.45 -4.42
N ASN A 151 17.73 -2.18 -4.61
CA ASN A 151 18.20 -3.25 -3.74
C ASN A 151 19.42 -2.77 -2.94
N ILE A 152 19.35 -2.82 -1.62
CA ILE A 152 20.42 -2.34 -0.72
C ILE A 152 20.71 -3.35 0.39
N ASN A 153 21.89 -3.28 0.99
CA ASN A 153 22.25 -4.17 2.09
C ASN A 153 21.82 -3.58 3.44
N VAL A 154 21.49 -4.43 4.42
CA VAL A 154 21.30 -4.00 5.81
C VAL A 154 22.53 -3.23 6.30
N GLY A 155 22.31 -2.16 7.05
CA GLY A 155 23.35 -1.26 7.56
C GLY A 155 23.75 -0.14 6.59
N THR A 156 23.27 -0.15 5.35
CA THR A 156 23.54 0.93 4.39
C THR A 156 22.78 2.20 4.81
N THR A 157 23.48 3.33 4.89
CA THR A 157 22.83 4.63 5.06
C THR A 157 22.15 5.02 3.75
N ILE A 158 20.85 5.28 3.83
CA ILE A 158 20.03 5.75 2.72
C ILE A 158 19.70 7.22 2.97
N THR A 159 19.99 8.08 2.01
CA THR A 159 19.59 9.49 2.03
C THR A 159 18.53 9.72 0.96
N PHE A 160 17.37 10.21 1.36
CA PHE A 160 16.28 10.61 0.49
C PHE A 160 16.33 12.11 0.27
N THR A 161 16.10 12.54 -0.97
CA THR A 161 16.11 13.95 -1.35
C THR A 161 14.80 14.27 -2.05
N CYS A 162 14.01 15.17 -1.48
CA CYS A 162 12.77 15.67 -2.07
C CYS A 162 12.91 17.14 -2.43
N THR A 163 12.69 17.48 -3.70
CA THR A 163 12.70 18.85 -4.19
C THR A 163 11.28 19.27 -4.55
N VAL A 164 10.91 20.48 -4.13
CA VAL A 164 9.56 21.01 -4.32
C VAL A 164 9.62 22.34 -5.05
N SER A 165 8.75 22.53 -6.04
CA SER A 165 8.47 23.83 -6.63
C SER A 165 7.14 24.37 -6.11
N SER A 166 7.09 25.68 -5.91
CA SER A 166 5.86 26.42 -5.61
C SER A 166 5.95 27.76 -6.33
N THR A 167 4.89 28.12 -7.04
CA THR A 167 4.74 29.43 -7.68
C THR A 167 4.53 30.55 -6.65
N THR A 168 4.22 30.19 -5.39
CA THR A 168 4.01 31.12 -4.27
C THR A 168 5.27 31.27 -3.40
N LEU A 169 5.44 32.48 -2.83
CA LEU A 169 6.45 32.82 -1.82
C LEU A 169 6.09 32.30 -0.40
N LEU A 170 5.07 31.44 -0.28
CA LEU A 170 4.58 30.92 1.01
C LEU A 170 5.44 29.75 1.52
N PRO A 171 5.46 29.50 2.85
CA PRO A 171 6.18 28.36 3.40
C PRO A 171 5.54 27.06 2.93
N VAL A 172 6.37 26.19 2.35
CA VAL A 172 5.96 24.85 1.93
C VAL A 172 6.24 23.90 3.10
N ASN A 173 5.19 23.28 3.62
CA ASN A 173 5.31 22.18 4.57
C ASN A 173 5.66 20.91 3.80
N VAL A 174 6.83 20.35 4.07
CA VAL A 174 7.31 19.12 3.44
C VAL A 174 7.57 18.07 4.52
N SER A 175 7.03 16.88 4.31
CA SER A 175 7.27 15.73 5.18
C SER A 175 7.80 14.55 4.38
N ILE A 176 8.86 13.93 4.90
CA ILE A 176 9.34 12.62 4.43
C ILE A 176 9.07 11.60 5.52
N SER A 177 8.37 10.52 5.18
CA SER A 177 7.94 9.48 6.15
C SER A 177 8.02 8.07 5.55
N SER A 178 8.18 7.05 6.40
CA SER A 178 8.06 5.63 6.02
C SER A 178 6.78 5.00 6.57
N GLU A 179 6.25 4.01 5.87
CA GLU A 179 5.07 3.23 6.30
C GLU A 179 5.30 2.45 7.61
N LYS A 180 6.52 1.97 7.84
CA LYS A 180 6.91 1.28 9.07
C LYS A 180 7.57 2.29 10.00
N ARG A 181 6.91 2.60 11.12
CA ARG A 181 7.27 3.63 12.11
C ARG A 181 8.52 3.32 12.97
N GLU A 182 9.27 2.26 12.72
CA GLU A 182 10.35 1.78 13.63
C GLU A 182 11.78 2.21 13.24
N GLY A 183 11.94 3.25 12.44
CA GLY A 183 13.24 3.83 12.14
C GLY A 183 13.41 5.20 12.77
N ASN A 184 14.48 5.42 13.54
CA ASN A 184 14.96 6.77 13.87
C ASN A 184 15.36 7.46 12.57
N LEU A 185 14.43 8.17 11.94
CA LEU A 185 14.72 9.03 10.80
C LEU A 185 15.46 10.26 11.32
N THR A 186 16.65 10.53 10.78
CA THR A 186 17.36 11.77 11.06
C THR A 186 17.00 12.79 9.99
N TYR A 187 16.41 13.89 10.43
CA TYR A 187 15.93 14.97 9.55
C TYR A 187 17.03 16.04 9.40
N VAL A 188 17.39 16.35 8.15
CA VAL A 188 18.27 17.48 7.84
C VAL A 188 17.54 18.39 6.85
N ILE A 189 17.00 19.50 7.34
CA ILE A 189 16.26 20.45 6.50
C ILE A 189 17.26 21.47 5.94
N ASN A 190 17.49 21.46 4.63
CA ASN A 190 18.22 22.53 3.95
C ASN A 190 17.22 23.49 3.29
N SER A 191 16.78 24.48 4.07
CA SER A 191 15.72 25.44 3.69
C SER A 191 16.11 26.38 2.55
N SER A 192 17.41 26.52 2.22
CA SER A 192 17.89 27.49 1.24
C SER A 192 17.55 27.15 -0.23
N SER A 193 17.15 25.91 -0.54
CA SER A 193 16.98 25.43 -1.93
C SER A 193 15.68 24.66 -2.20
N ARG A 194 14.65 24.79 -1.35
CA ARG A 194 13.38 23.99 -1.42
C ARG A 194 13.64 22.47 -1.57
N THR A 195 14.77 22.02 -1.02
CA THR A 195 15.26 20.64 -1.10
C THR A 195 15.39 20.09 0.30
N PHE A 196 14.70 18.99 0.55
CA PHE A 196 14.54 18.38 1.87
C PHE A 196 15.23 17.02 1.87
N THR A 197 16.13 16.80 2.82
CA THR A 197 16.87 15.54 2.93
C THR A 197 16.60 14.83 4.26
N VAL A 198 16.44 13.51 4.18
CA VAL A 198 16.29 12.64 5.34
C VAL A 198 17.17 11.44 5.16
N SER A 199 17.89 11.06 6.21
CA SER A 199 18.73 9.87 6.20
C SER A 199 18.23 8.83 7.19
N THR A 200 18.48 7.57 6.87
CA THR A 200 18.24 6.44 7.77
C THR A 200 19.21 5.31 7.49
N VAL A 201 19.41 4.43 8.47
CA VAL A 201 20.21 3.22 8.30
C VAL A 201 19.27 2.07 7.99
N ALA A 202 19.50 1.39 6.86
CA ALA A 202 18.66 0.29 6.40
C ALA A 202 18.65 -0.86 7.41
N GLN A 203 17.50 -1.15 8.00
CA GLN A 203 17.29 -2.36 8.80
C GLN A 203 16.78 -3.49 7.91
N CYS A 204 16.65 -4.70 8.46
CA CYS A 204 16.16 -5.87 7.74
C CYS A 204 14.62 -5.84 7.54
N ILE A 205 14.16 -4.81 6.85
CA ILE A 205 12.78 -4.58 6.44
C ILE A 205 12.78 -3.82 5.12
N ASP A 206 11.79 -4.09 4.27
CA ASP A 206 11.57 -3.25 3.10
C ASP A 206 10.91 -1.93 3.49
N TYR A 207 11.30 -0.88 2.78
CA TYR A 207 10.81 0.46 3.04
C TYR A 207 10.02 1.01 1.86
N ARG A 208 8.90 1.66 2.21
CA ARG A 208 8.18 2.57 1.33
C ARG A 208 8.21 3.96 1.95
N PHE A 209 8.89 4.87 1.27
CA PHE A 209 9.02 6.26 1.66
C PHE A 209 8.06 7.13 0.88
N TYR A 210 7.57 8.16 1.54
CA TYR A 210 6.67 9.17 1.00
C TYR A 210 7.35 10.52 1.12
N CYS A 211 7.34 11.31 0.05
CA CYS A 211 7.49 12.76 0.16
C CYS A 211 6.12 13.39 -0.06
N ARG A 212 5.72 14.28 0.84
CA ARG A 212 4.49 15.06 0.74
C ARG A 212 4.79 16.54 0.87
N ALA A 213 4.16 17.35 0.03
CA ALA A 213 4.34 18.80 0.01
C ALA A 213 2.98 19.50 0.00
N TYR A 214 2.83 20.50 0.87
CA TYR A 214 1.62 21.31 0.97
C TYR A 214 1.96 22.75 1.36
N ASN A 215 1.33 23.71 0.68
CA ASN A 215 1.56 25.14 0.89
C ASN A 215 0.28 25.91 1.24
N GLY A 216 -0.77 25.20 1.70
CA GLY A 216 -2.07 25.81 2.03
C GLY A 216 -3.08 25.83 0.89
N TYR A 217 -2.67 25.52 -0.36
CA TYR A 217 -3.53 25.62 -1.54
C TYR A 217 -3.64 24.28 -2.29
N GLY A 218 -4.87 23.95 -2.69
CA GLY A 218 -5.21 22.72 -3.41
C GLY A 218 -4.87 21.44 -2.65
N THR A 219 -4.65 20.36 -3.39
CA THR A 219 -4.35 19.03 -2.82
C THR A 219 -2.89 18.89 -2.45
N VAL A 220 -2.61 18.09 -1.41
CA VAL A 220 -1.24 17.70 -1.03
C VAL A 220 -0.58 16.94 -2.17
N ALA A 221 0.55 17.44 -2.67
CA ALA A 221 1.37 16.69 -3.62
C ALA A 221 2.07 15.55 -2.87
N SER A 222 2.06 14.35 -3.45
CA SER A 222 2.65 13.16 -2.82
C SER A 222 3.30 12.27 -3.86
N THR A 223 4.48 11.74 -3.54
CA THR A 223 5.18 10.73 -4.34
C THR A 223 5.87 9.71 -3.43
N THR A 224 6.21 8.55 -3.99
CA THR A 224 6.75 7.43 -3.22
C THR A 224 7.99 6.82 -3.84
N LEU A 225 8.87 6.31 -2.97
CA LEU A 225 10.02 5.50 -3.34
C LEU A 225 10.03 4.20 -2.54
N TYR A 226 10.47 3.13 -3.19
CA TYR A 226 10.60 1.81 -2.59
C TYR A 226 12.06 1.42 -2.51
N LYS A 227 12.44 0.82 -1.37
CA LYS A 227 13.75 0.20 -1.16
C LYS A 227 13.55 -1.21 -0.64
N HIS A 228 14.05 -2.17 -1.40
CA HIS A 228 14.14 -3.56 -0.99
C HIS A 228 15.47 -3.77 -0.27
N VAL A 229 15.41 -4.29 0.96
CA VAL A 229 16.62 -4.52 1.75
C VAL A 229 16.97 -6.01 1.71
N LYS A 230 18.15 -6.29 1.17
CA LYS A 230 18.78 -7.60 1.20
C LYS A 230 19.08 -7.98 2.64
N CYS A 231 18.19 -8.77 3.21
CA CYS A 231 18.38 -9.37 4.52
C CYS A 231 19.12 -10.70 4.42
N PRO A 232 20.42 -10.76 4.80
CA PRO A 232 21.13 -12.02 4.82
C PRO A 232 20.47 -12.99 5.82
N VAL A 233 20.39 -14.26 5.44
CA VAL A 233 19.91 -15.29 6.35
C VAL A 233 20.91 -15.47 7.49
N LYS A 234 20.39 -15.48 8.73
CA LYS A 234 21.15 -15.89 9.91
C LYS A 234 20.35 -16.91 10.71
N LEU A 235 21.01 -17.99 11.09
CA LEU A 235 20.44 -18.99 12.00
C LEU A 235 20.40 -18.44 13.43
N LEU A 236 19.28 -18.63 14.10
CA LEU A 236 19.08 -18.26 15.51
C LEU A 236 19.27 -19.53 16.35
N HIS A 237 20.52 -19.89 16.59
CA HIS A 237 20.90 -21.15 17.26
C HIS A 237 20.38 -21.22 18.71
N ASP A 238 20.32 -20.08 19.39
CA ASP A 238 19.79 -19.91 20.75
C ASP A 238 18.30 -20.24 20.88
N LYS A 239 17.53 -20.06 19.80
CA LYS A 239 16.08 -20.35 19.76
C LYS A 239 15.76 -21.72 19.16
N THR A 240 16.72 -22.32 18.47
CA THR A 240 16.56 -23.58 17.73
C THR A 240 16.66 -24.78 18.67
N ASN A 241 15.67 -25.67 18.64
CA ASN A 241 15.65 -26.85 19.51
C ASN A 241 16.48 -28.00 18.92
N THR A 242 17.77 -28.03 19.20
CA THR A 242 18.70 -29.01 18.60
C THR A 242 18.50 -30.44 19.08
N THR A 243 17.85 -30.67 20.22
CA THR A 243 17.51 -32.01 20.72
C THR A 243 16.05 -32.07 21.15
N VAL A 244 15.34 -33.10 20.70
CA VAL A 244 13.93 -33.34 21.04
C VAL A 244 13.80 -34.74 21.61
N ASN A 245 13.07 -34.85 22.73
CA ASN A 245 12.69 -36.14 23.31
C ASN A 245 11.22 -36.39 22.94
N ALA A 246 10.93 -37.56 22.36
CA ALA A 246 9.59 -38.01 22.07
C ALA A 246 9.36 -39.39 22.69
N THR A 247 8.11 -39.71 22.98
CA THR A 247 7.69 -41.06 23.40
C THR A 247 7.16 -41.82 22.21
N VAL A 248 7.27 -43.15 22.22
CA VAL A 248 6.65 -43.99 21.18
C VAL A 248 5.15 -43.65 21.06
N GLY A 249 4.68 -43.45 19.83
CA GLY A 249 3.29 -43.06 19.55
C GLY A 249 3.03 -41.55 19.53
N SER A 250 3.91 -40.70 20.06
CA SER A 250 3.74 -39.24 20.06
C SER A 250 4.37 -38.56 18.84
N SER A 251 4.56 -37.23 18.87
CA SER A 251 5.19 -36.46 17.79
C SER A 251 6.47 -35.79 18.27
N GLY A 252 7.54 -35.89 17.48
CA GLY A 252 8.74 -35.07 17.64
C GLY A 252 8.68 -33.86 16.72
N VAL A 253 8.98 -32.65 17.22
CA VAL A 253 8.91 -31.41 16.42
C VAL A 253 10.21 -30.63 16.50
N PHE A 254 10.86 -30.43 15.36
CA PHE A 254 12.03 -29.58 15.20
C PHE A 254 11.62 -28.21 14.64
N TYR A 255 12.27 -27.17 15.16
CA TYR A 255 12.15 -25.78 14.75
C TYR A 255 13.55 -25.22 14.48
N ALA A 256 13.83 -24.92 13.21
CA ALA A 256 14.99 -24.13 12.82
C ALA A 256 14.58 -22.66 12.73
N TYR A 257 14.97 -21.85 13.72
CA TYR A 257 14.68 -20.41 13.70
C TYR A 257 15.73 -19.66 12.90
N TYR A 258 15.27 -18.70 12.09
CA TYR A 258 16.15 -17.88 11.27
C TYR A 258 15.71 -16.41 11.27
N SER A 259 16.60 -15.54 10.81
CA SER A 259 16.29 -14.16 10.45
C SER A 259 16.64 -13.92 8.98
N GLY A 260 16.10 -12.84 8.42
CA GLY A 260 16.26 -12.48 7.01
C GLY A 260 15.35 -13.24 6.06
N TYR A 261 15.62 -13.14 4.76
CA TYR A 261 14.83 -13.76 3.71
C TYR A 261 15.56 -14.98 3.17
N PRO A 262 15.27 -16.21 3.67
CA PRO A 262 15.73 -17.40 2.98
C PRO A 262 15.07 -17.42 1.62
N GLY A 263 15.86 -17.77 0.61
CA GLY A 263 15.33 -18.05 -0.72
C GLY A 263 14.31 -19.19 -0.66
N SER A 264 13.74 -19.51 -1.81
CA SER A 264 12.57 -20.37 -1.93
C SER A 264 12.81 -21.87 -1.68
N SER A 265 13.96 -22.33 -1.17
CA SER A 265 14.17 -23.77 -0.94
C SER A 265 14.92 -24.12 0.34
N TYR A 266 14.38 -25.15 1.00
CA TYR A 266 15.02 -25.90 2.05
C TYR A 266 14.70 -27.38 1.86
N THR A 267 15.60 -28.25 2.32
CA THR A 267 15.43 -29.70 2.21
C THR A 267 15.79 -30.37 3.54
N TRP A 268 14.97 -31.32 3.99
CA TRP A 268 15.22 -32.10 5.19
C TRP A 268 15.93 -33.41 4.85
N TYR A 269 16.89 -33.78 5.68
CA TYR A 269 17.66 -35.01 5.57
C TYR A 269 17.60 -35.77 6.88
N ARG A 270 17.59 -37.09 6.76
CA ARG A 270 17.79 -38.01 7.86
C ARG A 270 19.15 -38.66 7.69
N ARG A 271 19.94 -38.67 8.76
CA ARG A 271 21.22 -39.38 8.73
C ARG A 271 21.00 -40.86 9.01
N LEU A 272 21.38 -41.70 8.07
CA LEU A 272 21.39 -43.16 8.19
C LEU A 272 22.84 -43.61 8.06
N SER A 273 23.44 -44.10 9.16
CA SER A 273 24.90 -44.34 9.24
C SER A 273 25.73 -43.10 8.84
N ASP A 274 26.64 -43.22 7.87
CA ASP A 274 27.47 -42.11 7.38
C ASP A 274 26.81 -41.29 6.27
N ASP A 275 25.68 -41.76 5.73
CA ASP A 275 24.96 -41.11 4.63
C ASP A 275 23.82 -40.20 5.13
N GLU A 276 23.58 -39.10 4.41
CA GLU A 276 22.38 -38.27 4.56
C GLU A 276 21.38 -38.59 3.44
N VAL A 277 20.19 -39.03 3.84
CA VAL A 277 19.10 -39.38 2.92
C VAL A 277 18.05 -38.29 2.98
N GLU A 278 17.70 -37.73 1.82
CA GLU A 278 16.62 -36.76 1.70
C GLU A 278 15.30 -37.36 2.19
N MET A 279 14.61 -36.62 3.06
CA MET A 279 13.35 -37.08 3.63
C MET A 279 12.21 -36.86 2.65
N SER A 280 11.38 -37.88 2.47
CA SER A 280 10.07 -37.73 1.82
C SER A 280 8.99 -37.33 2.84
N SER A 281 7.79 -37.02 2.35
CA SER A 281 6.61 -36.65 3.15
C SER A 281 6.02 -37.80 4.00
N TYR A 282 6.64 -38.98 4.02
CA TYR A 282 6.11 -40.13 4.75
C TYR A 282 6.26 -39.97 6.27
N ARG A 283 5.12 -39.86 6.98
CA ARG A 283 5.00 -39.58 8.43
C ARG A 283 5.68 -38.27 8.87
N THR A 284 5.85 -37.34 7.94
CA THR A 284 6.43 -36.03 8.21
C THR A 284 5.48 -34.93 7.77
N ASN A 285 5.41 -33.87 8.55
CA ASN A 285 4.74 -32.63 8.16
C ASN A 285 5.73 -31.48 8.31
N TRP A 286 6.02 -30.80 7.21
CA TRP A 286 6.88 -29.63 7.19
C TRP A 286 6.11 -28.38 6.78
N SER A 287 6.50 -27.25 7.34
CA SER A 287 5.90 -25.95 7.03
C SER A 287 6.93 -24.86 7.14
N LEU A 288 6.88 -23.91 6.20
CA LEU A 288 7.62 -22.65 6.28
C LEU A 288 6.68 -21.57 6.81
N ASN A 289 7.05 -20.92 7.91
CA ASN A 289 6.27 -19.81 8.44
C ASN A 289 7.04 -18.49 8.27
N TYR A 290 6.62 -17.67 7.31
CA TYR A 290 7.23 -16.36 7.04
C TYR A 290 6.97 -15.33 8.15
N GLY A 291 5.86 -15.46 8.89
CA GLY A 291 5.52 -14.55 10.00
C GLY A 291 6.36 -14.80 11.24
N CYS A 292 6.57 -16.07 11.62
CA CYS A 292 7.34 -16.46 12.80
C CYS A 292 8.81 -16.82 12.52
N ARG A 293 9.23 -16.76 11.25
CA ARG A 293 10.59 -17.03 10.74
C ARG A 293 11.23 -18.32 11.27
N TYR A 294 10.54 -19.44 11.07
CA TYR A 294 11.09 -20.78 11.33
C TYR A 294 10.74 -21.79 10.24
N ILE A 295 11.57 -22.83 10.15
CA ILE A 295 11.30 -24.05 9.37
C ILE A 295 10.96 -25.15 10.37
N ARG A 296 9.84 -25.83 10.15
CA ARG A 296 9.35 -26.89 11.04
C ARG A 296 9.41 -28.25 10.37
N LEU A 297 9.87 -29.26 11.12
CA LEU A 297 9.68 -30.68 10.80
C LEU A 297 8.96 -31.35 11.96
N GLN A 298 7.81 -31.94 11.69
CA GLN A 298 7.09 -32.80 12.63
C GLN A 298 7.17 -34.24 12.16
N ILE A 299 7.68 -35.14 13.00
CA ILE A 299 7.63 -36.58 12.81
C ILE A 299 6.44 -37.10 13.62
N VAL A 300 5.43 -37.65 12.96
CA VAL A 300 4.20 -38.14 13.62
C VAL A 300 4.28 -39.63 13.93
N ASN A 301 3.63 -40.04 15.02
CA ASN A 301 3.59 -41.44 15.48
C ASN A 301 5.01 -42.04 15.54
N VAL A 302 5.84 -41.41 16.36
CA VAL A 302 7.26 -41.71 16.51
C VAL A 302 7.45 -43.16 16.96
N ARG A 303 8.41 -43.86 16.33
CA ARG A 303 8.83 -45.23 16.67
C ARG A 303 10.25 -45.22 17.22
N LEU A 304 10.65 -46.27 17.93
CA LEU A 304 12.04 -46.41 18.43
C LEU A 304 13.06 -46.27 17.30
N GLN A 305 12.76 -46.85 16.13
CA GLN A 305 13.60 -46.74 14.94
C GLN A 305 13.69 -45.33 14.36
N ASP A 306 12.85 -44.37 14.75
CA ASP A 306 12.90 -42.98 14.28
C ASP A 306 13.93 -42.15 15.06
N ALA A 307 14.49 -42.68 16.15
CA ALA A 307 15.61 -42.04 16.85
C ALA A 307 16.81 -41.83 15.91
N GLY A 308 17.57 -40.75 16.13
CA GLY A 308 18.76 -40.46 15.34
C GLY A 308 18.97 -38.98 15.05
N GLN A 309 19.79 -38.72 14.04
CA GLN A 309 20.16 -37.37 13.60
C GLN A 309 19.37 -36.95 12.37
N TYR A 310 18.98 -35.68 12.36
CA TYR A 310 18.24 -35.02 11.28
C TYR A 310 18.92 -33.70 10.94
N SER A 311 18.82 -33.26 9.70
CA SER A 311 19.34 -31.97 9.27
C SER A 311 18.38 -31.26 8.33
N VAL A 312 18.40 -29.93 8.34
CA VAL A 312 17.77 -29.10 7.30
C VAL A 312 18.83 -28.28 6.60
N HIS A 313 18.82 -28.35 5.28
CA HIS A 313 19.69 -27.56 4.40
C HIS A 313 18.86 -26.40 3.86
N ILE A 314 19.22 -25.18 4.21
CA ILE A 314 18.52 -23.95 3.81
C ILE A 314 19.37 -23.27 2.75
N ASN A 315 18.85 -23.16 1.53
CA ASN A 315 19.53 -22.48 0.44
C ASN A 315 19.13 -20.99 0.41
N ALA A 316 20.09 -20.11 0.67
CA ALA A 316 19.86 -18.68 0.64
C ALA A 316 21.02 -17.95 -0.04
N SER A 317 20.71 -17.30 -1.17
CA SER A 317 21.67 -16.48 -1.92
C SER A 317 22.96 -17.22 -2.31
N GLY A 318 22.85 -18.50 -2.68
CA GLY A 318 23.99 -19.33 -3.06
C GLY A 318 24.79 -19.91 -1.89
N LYS A 319 24.39 -19.62 -0.64
CA LYS A 319 24.96 -20.24 0.56
C LYS A 319 23.99 -21.26 1.14
N VAL A 320 24.52 -22.42 1.55
CA VAL A 320 23.75 -23.46 2.25
C VAL A 320 24.01 -23.34 3.75
N PHE A 321 22.94 -23.17 4.52
CA PHE A 321 22.97 -23.23 5.99
C PHE A 321 22.46 -24.58 6.44
N ILE A 322 23.22 -25.26 7.29
CA ILE A 322 22.88 -26.61 7.79
C ILE A 322 22.58 -26.51 9.29
N VAL A 323 21.40 -26.95 9.70
CA VAL A 323 21.04 -27.12 11.12
C VAL A 323 20.89 -28.60 11.39
N ARG A 324 21.55 -29.09 12.46
CA ARG A 324 21.49 -30.49 12.87
C ARG A 324 20.68 -30.65 14.14
N PHE A 325 19.92 -31.73 14.18
CA PHE A 325 18.99 -32.09 15.24
C PHE A 325 19.21 -33.52 15.69
N LYS A 326 18.85 -33.82 16.94
CA LYS A 326 18.82 -35.17 17.50
C LYS A 326 17.42 -35.49 18.03
N LEU A 327 16.83 -36.60 17.58
CA LEU A 327 15.62 -37.17 18.16
C LEU A 327 16.00 -38.31 19.11
N ASN A 328 15.63 -38.18 20.37
CA ASN A 328 15.63 -39.29 21.31
C ASN A 328 14.20 -39.84 21.42
N VAL A 329 14.05 -41.17 21.39
CA VAL A 329 12.75 -41.83 21.50
C VAL A 329 12.72 -42.71 22.74
N ASN A 330 11.83 -42.38 23.66
CA ASN A 330 11.61 -43.13 24.88
C ASN A 330 10.50 -44.16 24.66
N PRO A 331 10.68 -45.42 25.11
CA PRO A 331 9.58 -46.40 25.10
C PRO A 331 8.43 -45.89 25.99
N VAL A 332 7.21 -46.35 25.70
CA VAL A 332 6.07 -46.09 26.60
C VAL A 332 6.37 -46.77 27.94
N PRO A 333 6.22 -46.09 29.10
CA PRO A 333 6.33 -46.76 30.39
C PRO A 333 5.33 -47.90 30.41
N ILE A 334 5.82 -49.12 30.57
CA ILE A 334 4.95 -50.27 30.85
C ILE A 334 4.38 -49.96 32.24
N SER A 335 3.09 -49.62 32.30
CA SER A 335 2.36 -49.62 33.56
C SER A 335 2.35 -51.07 34.03
N ASN A 336 3.29 -51.43 34.90
CA ASN A 336 3.22 -52.66 35.67
C ASN A 336 2.10 -52.50 36.70
N SER A 337 0.86 -52.48 36.22
CA SER A 337 -0.36 -52.64 36.99
C SER A 337 -1.09 -53.85 36.44
N VAL A 338 -0.39 -54.98 36.40
CA VAL A 338 -1.02 -56.27 36.58
C VAL A 338 -0.57 -56.70 37.97
N THR A 339 -1.38 -56.38 38.99
CA THR A 339 -1.30 -57.08 40.26
C THR A 339 -1.60 -58.56 39.99
N GLU A 340 -0.88 -59.46 40.66
CA GLU A 340 -1.06 -60.92 40.61
C GLU A 340 -2.49 -61.41 40.96
N GLU A 341 -3.44 -60.50 41.20
CA GLU A 341 -4.81 -60.78 41.60
C GLU A 341 -5.76 -61.04 40.41
N GLN A 342 -5.33 -60.80 39.16
CA GLN A 342 -6.13 -61.13 37.96
C GLN A 342 -5.80 -62.51 37.35
N LEU A 343 -4.92 -63.30 37.96
CA LEU A 343 -4.56 -64.65 37.50
C LEU A 343 -5.33 -65.78 38.24
N SER A 344 -6.49 -65.47 38.83
CA SER A 344 -7.36 -66.46 39.48
C SER A 344 -8.69 -66.72 38.74
N ASP A 345 -8.99 -65.96 37.68
CA ASP A 345 -10.31 -66.05 37.00
C ASP A 345 -10.25 -66.69 35.59
N ILE A 346 -9.16 -67.39 35.26
CA ILE A 346 -9.12 -68.29 34.11
C ILE A 346 -9.24 -69.72 34.64
N GLN A 347 -10.47 -70.17 34.88
CA GLN A 347 -10.75 -71.60 34.95
C GLN A 347 -10.47 -72.26 33.59
N PRO A 348 -9.93 -73.50 33.56
CA PRO A 348 -9.71 -74.23 32.33
C PRO A 348 -11.03 -74.84 31.84
N PHE A 349 -11.61 -74.29 30.77
CA PHE A 349 -12.53 -75.07 29.93
C PHE A 349 -11.69 -76.02 29.06
N ILE A 350 -11.21 -77.10 29.67
CA ILE A 350 -10.85 -78.32 28.95
C ILE A 350 -12.10 -79.18 28.89
N SER A 351 -12.98 -78.89 27.94
CA SER A 351 -13.91 -79.91 27.44
C SER A 351 -13.23 -80.62 26.27
N ALA A 352 -12.96 -81.90 26.48
CA ALA A 352 -12.45 -82.83 25.48
C ALA A 352 -13.43 -82.98 24.31
N ALA A 353 -13.29 -82.15 23.27
CA ALA A 353 -13.74 -82.39 21.90
C ALA A 353 -13.24 -81.23 21.02
N GLY A 354 -12.16 -81.43 20.26
CA GLY A 354 -11.67 -80.37 19.36
C GLY A 354 -10.26 -80.51 18.80
N PHE A 355 -9.54 -81.60 19.09
CA PHE A 355 -8.37 -81.97 18.30
C PHE A 355 -8.85 -82.56 16.96
N GLY A 356 -8.92 -81.73 15.91
CA GLY A 356 -9.23 -82.26 14.57
C GLY A 356 -9.39 -81.27 13.42
N ILE A 357 -9.51 -79.95 13.64
CA ILE A 357 -9.87 -79.03 12.54
C ILE A 357 -8.82 -77.93 12.29
N GLY A 358 -7.90 -77.65 13.23
CA GLY A 358 -6.90 -76.58 13.08
C GLY A 358 -5.80 -76.83 12.05
N ILE A 359 -5.51 -78.09 11.69
CA ILE A 359 -4.42 -78.41 10.76
C ILE A 359 -4.89 -78.40 9.29
N ALA A 360 -6.18 -78.65 9.02
CA ALA A 360 -6.71 -78.67 7.65
C ALA A 360 -6.84 -77.27 7.03
N VAL A 361 -7.19 -76.26 7.82
CA VAL A 361 -7.41 -74.89 7.32
C VAL A 361 -6.08 -74.18 6.97
N GLY A 362 -5.02 -74.42 7.75
CA GLY A 362 -3.69 -73.84 7.47
C GLY A 362 -3.04 -74.38 6.20
N VAL A 363 -3.23 -75.67 5.90
CA VAL A 363 -2.65 -76.30 4.70
C VAL A 363 -3.37 -75.85 3.42
N ILE A 364 -4.70 -75.68 3.46
CA ILE A 364 -5.48 -75.23 2.29
C ILE A 364 -5.15 -73.78 1.91
N ILE A 365 -4.96 -72.89 2.88
CA ILE A 365 -4.60 -71.49 2.62
C ILE A 365 -3.20 -71.39 2.01
N THR A 366 -2.26 -72.20 2.48
CA THR A 366 -0.88 -72.20 1.96
C THR A 366 -0.81 -72.69 0.50
N LEU A 367 -1.61 -73.71 0.15
CA LEU A 367 -1.69 -74.23 -1.22
C LEU A 367 -2.39 -73.25 -2.18
N LEU A 368 -3.40 -72.50 -1.72
CA LEU A 368 -4.05 -71.47 -2.53
C LEU A 368 -3.10 -70.30 -2.84
N VAL A 369 -2.28 -69.87 -1.88
CA VAL A 369 -1.29 -68.79 -2.10
C VAL A 369 -0.21 -69.23 -3.10
N GLN A 370 0.29 -70.46 -3.01
CA GLN A 370 1.25 -70.99 -3.99
C GLN A 370 0.66 -71.15 -5.39
N GLY A 371 -0.62 -71.55 -5.50
CA GLY A 371 -1.32 -71.63 -6.78
C GLY A 371 -1.45 -70.27 -7.48
N VAL A 372 -1.79 -69.21 -6.73
CA VAL A 372 -1.91 -67.85 -7.26
C VAL A 372 -0.56 -67.30 -7.71
N VAL A 373 0.52 -67.54 -6.95
CA VAL A 373 1.88 -67.11 -7.34
C VAL A 373 2.33 -67.76 -8.64
N LEU A 374 2.05 -69.06 -8.84
CA LEU A 374 2.38 -69.76 -10.09
C LEU A 374 1.54 -69.27 -11.29
N LEU A 375 0.27 -68.92 -11.07
CA LEU A 375 -0.60 -68.37 -12.12
C LEU A 375 -0.14 -66.99 -12.57
N VAL A 376 0.19 -66.10 -11.64
CA VAL A 376 0.70 -64.74 -11.93
C VAL A 376 2.04 -64.82 -12.66
N SER A 377 2.91 -65.74 -12.25
CA SER A 377 4.21 -65.96 -12.91
C SER A 377 4.07 -66.40 -14.37
N ARG A 378 3.07 -67.26 -14.68
CA ARG A 378 2.79 -67.68 -16.07
C ARG A 378 2.19 -66.55 -16.92
N ILE A 379 1.34 -65.71 -16.34
CA ILE A 379 0.74 -64.57 -17.04
C ILE A 379 1.80 -63.52 -17.39
N LEU A 380 2.73 -63.24 -16.47
CA LEU A 380 3.82 -62.30 -16.71
C LEU A 380 4.78 -62.81 -17.80
N LYS A 381 5.10 -64.11 -17.79
CA LYS A 381 5.95 -64.73 -18.81
C LYS A 381 5.31 -64.73 -20.21
N SER A 382 3.98 -64.89 -20.30
CA SER A 382 3.24 -64.79 -21.57
C SER A 382 3.19 -63.37 -22.13
N ARG A 383 3.33 -62.33 -21.29
CA ARG A 383 3.28 -60.93 -21.71
C ARG A 383 4.63 -60.48 -22.30
N ASP A 384 5.73 -60.98 -21.74
CA ASP A 384 7.09 -60.63 -22.15
C ASP A 384 7.47 -61.21 -23.53
N ASP A 385 6.87 -62.34 -23.94
CA ASP A 385 7.05 -62.91 -25.29
C ASP A 385 6.28 -62.14 -26.38
N LYS A 386 5.27 -61.33 -26.04
CA LYS A 386 4.53 -60.52 -27.02
C LYS A 386 5.21 -59.20 -27.39
N ASP A 387 6.03 -58.63 -26.50
CA ASP A 387 6.67 -57.32 -26.74
C ASP A 387 7.99 -57.38 -27.52
N LYS A 388 8.55 -58.57 -27.78
CA LYS A 388 9.78 -58.73 -28.58
C LYS A 388 9.56 -58.69 -30.11
N GLY A 389 8.32 -58.49 -30.58
CA GLY A 389 7.95 -58.53 -32.00
C GLY A 389 7.94 -57.19 -32.75
N VAL A 390 8.09 -56.04 -32.08
CA VAL A 390 7.88 -54.73 -32.72
C VAL A 390 9.21 -54.02 -32.96
N LYS A 391 9.75 -54.13 -34.19
CA LYS A 391 10.85 -53.27 -34.66
C LYS A 391 10.33 -51.86 -34.97
N PRO A 392 10.89 -50.79 -34.39
CA PRO A 392 10.50 -49.43 -34.75
C PRO A 392 11.07 -49.04 -36.13
N LYS A 393 10.19 -48.53 -37.01
CA LYS A 393 10.54 -47.84 -38.26
C LYS A 393 11.19 -46.49 -37.92
N ARG A 394 12.37 -46.23 -38.50
CA ARG A 394 13.03 -44.92 -38.49
C ARG A 394 12.23 -43.92 -39.33
N LEU A 395 12.03 -42.73 -38.77
CA LEU A 395 11.93 -41.45 -39.47
C LEU A 395 12.83 -40.46 -38.74
#